data_AF-A0A2K3LIF3-F1
#
_entry.id   AF-A0A2K3LIF3-F1
#
_cell.length_a   1.000
_cell.length_b   1.000
_cell.length_c   1.000
_cell.angle_alpha   90.00
_cell.angle_beta   90.00
_cell.angle_gamma   90.00
#
_symmetry.space_group_name_H-M   'P 1'
#
loop_
_entity.id
_entity.type
_entity.pdbx_description
1 polymer ?
#
loop_
_entity_poly.entity_id
_entity_poly.type
_entity_poly.pdbx_seq_one_letter_code
_entity_poly.pdbx_strand_id
1 'polypeptide(L)'
;SETFFPLRGIPPSNPSSLIVCIGAIPGHYVYVKLKDDCPIPPTCIQWKRYCSPDAIGWESFFVARQAKFDKLMKETIVDSKKKIRVGSNSDVPIEL
;
A
#
# COMPACT_ATOMS: atom_id res chain seq x y z
N SER A 1 0.24 -4.89 1.45
CA SER A 1 -0.71 -4.03 2.19
C SER A 1 -1.91 -3.79 1.30
N GLU A 2 -3.08 -3.51 1.89
CA GLU A 2 -4.34 -3.31 1.17
C GLU A 2 -5.11 -2.14 1.78
N THR A 3 -5.91 -1.45 0.96
CA THR A 3 -6.77 -0.35 1.41
C THR A 3 -8.22 -0.82 1.60
N PHE A 4 -8.84 -0.40 2.70
CA PHE A 4 -10.25 -0.64 3.00
C PHE A 4 -10.95 0.69 3.24
N PHE A 5 -12.18 0.85 2.77
CA PHE A 5 -12.97 2.05 3.02
C PHE A 5 -14.17 1.75 3.94
N PRO A 6 -14.70 2.75 4.66
CA PRO A 6 -15.94 2.58 5.41
C PRO A 6 -17.08 2.05 4.52
N LEU A 7 -17.90 1.14 5.06
CA LEU A 7 -18.97 0.48 4.28
C LEU A 7 -20.32 1.23 4.34
N ARG A 8 -20.49 2.23 5.22
CA ARG A 8 -21.84 2.69 5.62
C ARG A 8 -22.05 4.21 5.74
N GLY A 9 -21.25 5.05 5.11
CA GLY A 9 -21.54 6.49 5.19
C GLY A 9 -20.80 7.31 4.17
N ILE A 10 -21.49 8.23 3.52
CA ILE A 10 -20.94 9.15 2.52
C ILE A 10 -19.60 9.72 3.03
N PRO A 11 -18.52 9.64 2.23
CA PRO A 11 -17.23 10.14 2.66
C PRO A 11 -17.37 11.66 2.78
N PRO A 12 -16.73 12.28 3.77
CA PRO A 12 -16.78 13.72 3.92
C PRO A 12 -16.23 14.40 2.67
N SER A 13 -16.65 15.65 2.46
CA SER A 13 -16.26 16.46 1.30
C SER A 13 -14.74 16.52 1.08
N ASN A 14 -13.96 16.38 2.15
CA ASN A 14 -12.54 16.11 2.07
C ASN A 14 -12.27 14.59 2.19
N PRO A 15 -11.95 13.88 1.09
CA PRO A 15 -11.69 12.43 1.13
C PRO A 15 -10.49 12.06 2.00
N SER A 16 -9.58 13.00 2.28
CA SER A 16 -8.41 12.78 3.14
C SER A 16 -8.73 12.88 4.64
N SER A 17 -9.85 13.47 5.04
CA SER A 17 -10.12 13.76 6.47
C SER A 17 -10.48 12.54 7.32
N LEU A 18 -10.74 11.38 6.70
CA LEU A 18 -11.07 10.11 7.40
C LEU A 18 -10.15 8.95 7.04
N ILE A 19 -8.96 9.21 6.49
CA ILE A 19 -8.00 8.13 6.26
C ILE A 19 -7.45 7.66 7.61
N VAL A 20 -7.91 6.50 8.05
CA VAL A 20 -7.35 5.77 9.19
C VAL A 20 -6.39 4.73 8.64
N CYS A 21 -5.16 4.71 9.14
CA CYS A 21 -4.19 3.68 8.81
C CYS A 21 -3.80 2.91 10.06
N ILE A 22 -3.84 1.60 9.95
CA ILE A 22 -3.56 0.68 11.04
C ILE A 22 -2.41 -0.22 10.59
N GLY A 23 -1.30 -0.18 11.32
CA GLY A 23 -0.20 -1.11 11.16
C GLY A 23 -0.48 -2.38 11.94
N ALA A 24 -0.37 -3.54 11.30
CA ALA A 24 -0.42 -4.83 11.97
C ALA A 24 0.99 -5.29 12.33
N ILE A 25 1.21 -5.65 13.58
CA ILE A 25 2.40 -6.34 14.07
C ILE A 25 1.95 -7.60 14.81
N PRO A 26 2.83 -8.60 15.06
CA PRO A 26 2.43 -9.81 15.77
C PRO A 26 1.72 -9.49 17.10
N GLY A 27 0.46 -9.91 17.23
CA GLY A 27 -0.35 -9.70 18.43
C GLY A 27 -0.92 -8.30 18.65
N HIS A 28 -0.61 -7.30 17.81
CA HIS A 28 -1.04 -5.91 18.04
C HIS A 28 -1.36 -5.13 16.77
N TYR A 29 -2.13 -4.06 16.97
CA TYR A 29 -2.44 -3.06 15.96
C TYR A 29 -2.03 -1.69 16.47
N VAL A 30 -1.38 -0.90 15.62
CA VAL A 30 -0.95 0.46 15.93
C VAL A 30 -1.60 1.43 14.97
N TYR A 31 -2.05 2.58 15.50
CA TYR A 31 -2.51 3.67 14.65
C TYR A 31 -1.31 4.34 13.97
N VAL A 32 -1.38 4.48 12.66
CA VAL A 32 -0.32 5.08 11.83
C VAL A 32 -0.85 6.39 11.26
N LYS A 33 -0.20 7.50 11.61
CA LYS A 33 -0.46 8.78 10.97
C LYS A 33 0.32 8.85 9.65
N LEU A 34 -0.40 8.89 8.54
CA LEU A 34 0.19 9.10 7.23
C LEU A 34 0.51 10.58 7.01
N LYS A 35 1.58 10.85 6.26
CA LYS A 35 1.83 12.19 5.70
C LYS A 35 0.81 12.48 4.59
N ASP A 36 0.56 13.76 4.36
CA ASP A 36 -0.28 14.20 3.26
C ASP A 36 0.25 13.66 1.92
N ASP A 37 -0.67 13.32 1.02
CA ASP A 37 -0.40 12.75 -0.30
C ASP A 37 0.44 11.48 -0.35
N CYS A 38 0.64 10.80 0.79
CA CYS A 38 1.46 9.60 0.77
C CYS A 38 0.84 8.53 -0.16
N PRO A 39 1.67 7.72 -0.82
CA PRO A 39 1.18 6.58 -1.59
C PRO A 39 0.34 5.65 -0.71
N ILE A 40 -0.77 5.13 -1.24
CA ILE A 40 -1.60 4.15 -0.54
C ILE A 40 -1.71 2.88 -1.38
N PRO A 41 -1.77 1.69 -0.76
CA PRO A 41 -1.90 0.45 -1.51
C PRO A 41 -3.23 0.37 -2.28
N PRO A 42 -3.32 -0.51 -3.29
CA PRO A 42 -4.58 -0.83 -3.95
C PRO A 42 -5.67 -1.24 -2.97
N THR A 43 -6.91 -0.97 -3.35
CA THR A 43 -8.09 -1.39 -2.60
C THR A 43 -8.17 -2.92 -2.50
N CYS A 44 -8.48 -3.45 -1.32
CA CYS A 44 -8.69 -4.88 -1.10
C CYS A 44 -9.79 -5.42 -2.02
N ILE A 45 -9.54 -6.57 -2.65
CA ILE A 45 -10.49 -7.22 -3.56
C ILE A 45 -11.78 -7.61 -2.81
N GLN A 46 -11.66 -8.08 -1.57
CA GLN A 46 -12.82 -8.43 -0.75
C GLN A 46 -13.69 -7.20 -0.47
N TRP A 47 -13.06 -6.04 -0.21
CA TRP A 47 -13.80 -4.80 -0.03
C TRP A 47 -14.59 -4.44 -1.30
N LYS A 48 -13.97 -4.48 -2.48
CA LYS A 48 -14.66 -4.18 -3.75
C LYS A 48 -15.88 -5.07 -3.97
N ARG A 49 -15.78 -6.35 -3.59
CA ARG A 49 -16.87 -7.33 -3.75
C ARG A 49 -18.05 -7.08 -2.81
N TYR A 50 -17.79 -6.60 -1.60
CA TYR A 50 -18.82 -6.50 -0.53
C TYR A 50 -19.14 -5.06 -0.12
N CYS A 51 -18.63 -4.05 -0.85
CA CYS A 51 -18.93 -2.65 -0.58
C CYS A 51 -20.43 -2.35 -0.79
N SER A 52 -20.96 -1.39 -0.03
CA SER A 52 -22.33 -0.92 -0.25
C SER A 52 -22.41 -0.11 -1.55
N PRO A 53 -23.60 0.00 -2.17
CA PRO A 53 -23.78 0.81 -3.38
C PRO A 53 -23.29 2.26 -3.21
N ASP A 54 -23.53 2.85 -2.05
CA ASP A 54 -23.11 4.21 -1.71
C ASP A 54 -21.58 4.38 -1.67
N ALA A 55 -20.84 3.28 -1.52
CA ALA A 55 -19.38 3.26 -1.41
C ALA A 55 -18.64 3.03 -2.74
N ILE A 56 -19.35 2.64 -3.81
CA ILE A 56 -18.74 2.26 -5.11
C ILE A 56 -17.84 3.39 -5.67
N GLY A 57 -18.28 4.64 -5.55
CA GLY A 57 -17.54 5.79 -6.08
C GLY A 57 -16.26 6.14 -5.34
N TRP A 58 -16.02 5.58 -4.15
CA TRP A 58 -15.00 6.14 -3.25
C TRP A 58 -13.58 5.80 -3.66
N GLU A 59 -13.39 4.66 -4.31
CA GLU A 59 -12.09 4.27 -4.85
C GLU A 59 -11.51 5.34 -5.78
N SER A 60 -12.39 6.03 -6.53
CA SER A 60 -11.99 7.06 -7.50
C SER A 60 -11.19 8.22 -6.86
N PHE A 61 -11.48 8.57 -5.59
CA PHE A 61 -10.78 9.64 -4.87
C PHE A 61 -9.30 9.32 -4.61
N PHE A 62 -8.91 8.05 -4.68
CA PHE A 62 -7.59 7.58 -4.27
C PHE A 62 -6.75 6.98 -5.40
N VAL A 63 -7.30 6.87 -6.61
CA VAL A 63 -6.62 6.28 -7.78
C VAL A 63 -5.22 6.88 -8.01
N ALA A 64 -5.07 8.21 -7.89
CA ALA A 64 -3.78 8.86 -8.06
C ALA A 64 -2.73 8.41 -7.01
N ARG A 65 -3.15 8.19 -5.76
CA ARG A 65 -2.27 7.74 -4.67
C ARG A 65 -1.95 6.25 -4.78
N GLN A 66 -2.89 5.45 -5.30
CA GLN A 66 -2.68 4.05 -5.62
C GLN A 66 -1.68 3.86 -6.76
N ALA A 67 -1.80 4.66 -7.82
CA ALA A 67 -0.83 4.65 -8.92
C ALA A 67 0.60 5.02 -8.46
N LYS A 68 0.73 6.00 -7.54
CA LYS A 68 2.03 6.34 -6.92
C LYS A 68 2.59 5.15 -6.14
N PHE A 69 1.76 4.42 -5.40
CA PHE A 69 2.17 3.26 -4.63
C PHE A 69 2.68 2.14 -5.55
N ASP A 70 1.92 1.82 -6.60
CA ASP A 70 2.29 0.79 -7.56
C ASP A 70 3.61 1.09 -8.26
N LYS A 71 3.85 2.37 -8.60
CA LYS A 71 5.14 2.83 -9.16
C LYS A 71 6.29 2.55 -8.19
N LEU A 72 6.15 2.95 -6.93
CA LEU A 72 7.19 2.75 -5.90
C LEU A 72 7.48 1.27 -5.64
N MET A 73 6.44 0.43 -5.60
CA MET A 73 6.63 -1.01 -5.41
C MET A 73 7.36 -1.65 -6.59
N LYS A 74 7.06 -1.23 -7.83
CA LYS A 74 7.78 -1.70 -9.03
C LYS A 74 9.25 -1.30 -8.98
N GLU A 75 9.56 -0.05 -8.64
CA GLU A 75 10.93 0.46 -8.49
C GLU A 75 11.70 -0.32 -7.41
N THR A 76 11.08 -0.56 -6.26
CA THR A 76 11.68 -1.31 -5.15
C THR A 76 11.99 -2.77 -5.53
N ILE A 77 11.12 -3.41 -6.32
CA ILE A 77 11.34 -4.78 -6.83
C ILE A 77 12.49 -4.81 -7.86
N VAL A 78 12.60 -3.79 -8.70
CA VAL A 78 13.71 -3.69 -9.67
C VAL A 78 15.04 -3.49 -8.95
N ASP A 79 15.08 -2.60 -7.96
CA ASP A 79 16.30 -2.32 -7.18
C ASP A 79 16.77 -3.52 -6.36
N SER A 80 15.85 -4.26 -5.75
CA SER A 80 16.18 -5.51 -5.04
C SER A 80 16.72 -6.58 -5.99
N LYS A 81 16.14 -6.75 -7.18
CA LYS A 81 16.68 -7.65 -8.22
C LYS A 81 18.05 -7.20 -8.73
N LYS A 82 18.29 -5.90 -8.86
CA LYS A 82 19.59 -5.34 -9.26
C LYS A 82 20.64 -5.60 -8.17
N LYS A 83 20.31 -5.41 -6.89
CA LYS A 83 21.19 -5.74 -5.76
C LYS A 83 21.54 -7.24 -5.69
N ILE A 84 20.56 -8.13 -5.93
CA ILE A 84 20.81 -9.58 -6.00
C ILE A 84 21.79 -9.91 -7.13
N ARG A 85 21.62 -9.30 -8.31
CA ARG A 85 22.53 -9.52 -9.46
C ARG A 85 23.93 -8.96 -9.27
N VAL A 86 24.10 -7.89 -8.50
CA VAL A 86 25.40 -7.26 -8.22
C VAL A 86 26.16 -8.00 -7.10
N GLY A 87 25.49 -8.79 -6.26
CA GLY A 87 26.09 -9.52 -5.13
C GLY A 87 26.65 -10.91 -5.41
N SER A 88 26.73 -11.37 -6.66
CA SER A 88 27.14 -12.76 -7.00
C SER A 88 28.44 -12.89 -7.79
N ASN A 89 29.36 -11.93 -7.69
CA ASN A 89 30.72 -12.10 -8.21
C ASN A 89 31.77 -11.80 -7.13
N SER A 90 32.15 -12.82 -6.37
CA SER A 90 33.56 -13.10 -6.08
C SER A 90 33.67 -14.53 -5.56
N ASP A 91 34.05 -15.43 -6.47
CA ASP A 91 34.73 -16.68 -6.10
C ASP A 91 35.98 -16.30 -5.31
N VAL A 92 35.95 -16.48 -3.99
CA VAL A 92 37.15 -16.52 -3.17
C VAL A 92 37.39 -18.00 -2.83
N PRO A 93 38.51 -18.61 -3.26
CA PRO A 93 38.82 -19.98 -2.90
C PRO A 93 39.03 -20.06 -1.38
N ILE A 94 38.42 -21.06 -0.75
CA ILE A 94 38.73 -21.44 0.63
C ILE A 94 40.09 -22.14 0.57
N GLU A 95 41.15 -21.48 1.06
CA GLU A 95 42.37 -22.21 1.45
C GLU A 95 42.07 -23.00 2.73
N LEU A 96 42.44 -24.28 2.69
CA LEU A 96 42.23 -25.31 3.72
C LEU A 96 43.00 -25.03 5.02
#